data_AF-A0A1G2YDR8-F1
#
_entry.id   AF-A0A1G2YDR8-F1
#
_cell.length_a   1.000
_cell.length_b   1.000
_cell.length_c   1.000
_cell.angle_alpha   90.00
_cell.angle_beta   90.00
_cell.angle_gamma   90.00
#
_symmetry.space_group_name_H-M   'P 1'
#
loop_
_entity.id
_entity.type
_entity.pdbx_description
1 polymer ?
#
loop_
_entity_poly.entity_id
_entity_poly.type
_entity_poly.pdbx_seq_one_letter_code
_entity_poly.pdbx_strand_id
1 'polypeptide(L)'
;MKKMFLVLLLFLLTVGCESAHKTSSDKIKPQAFPKVLAAVWEGYYSELHWVIKFTPDGGIEYARIPFADEFVGPNSVATFPMQGDNNTTVVKTGRWVAEYYSDGTLATEMEVIYIDAMTPVGRMEMKGTEYLIGKVDLDKGIWDAVWTTDGNYYITPLGEERTELPYEYDDGKPITLKRMVRKDSISINPSENPD
;
A
#
# COMPACT_ATOMS: atom_id res chain seq x y z
N MET A 1 -54.16 -26.92 -49.75
CA MET A 1 -53.48 -27.65 -50.86
C MET A 1 -51.98 -27.66 -50.60
N LYS A 2 -51.35 -28.85 -50.71
CA LYS A 2 -49.90 -29.17 -50.90
C LYS A 2 -48.88 -28.45 -49.99
N LYS A 3 -48.31 -29.10 -48.97
CA LYS A 3 -47.20 -30.09 -48.95
C LYS A 3 -45.87 -29.63 -49.58
N MET A 4 -44.81 -29.85 -48.77
CA MET A 4 -43.42 -30.24 -49.09
C MET A 4 -42.39 -29.12 -49.30
N PHE A 5 -41.44 -28.92 -48.36
CA PHE A 5 -40.12 -29.59 -48.11
C PHE A 5 -39.01 -28.62 -48.59
N LEU A 6 -37.79 -28.51 -48.08
CA LEU A 6 -37.01 -29.07 -46.97
C LEU A 6 -35.58 -28.48 -47.12
N VAL A 7 -34.98 -28.03 -46.00
CA VAL A 7 -33.54 -28.08 -45.60
C VAL A 7 -32.45 -27.37 -46.45
N LEU A 8 -31.66 -26.50 -45.78
CA LEU A 8 -30.20 -26.67 -45.53
C LEU A 8 -29.72 -25.52 -44.60
N LEU A 9 -29.55 -25.77 -43.29
CA LEU A 9 -28.25 -25.91 -42.59
C LEU A 9 -27.23 -24.78 -42.85
N LEU A 10 -27.01 -23.91 -41.86
CA LEU A 10 -25.65 -23.57 -41.44
C LEU A 10 -25.60 -23.21 -39.95
N PHE A 11 -24.80 -24.00 -39.25
CA PHE A 11 -24.30 -23.77 -37.90
C PHE A 11 -23.68 -22.39 -37.76
N LEU A 12 -24.15 -21.59 -36.80
CA LEU A 12 -23.28 -20.79 -35.97
C LEU A 12 -23.71 -21.03 -34.52
N LEU A 13 -23.05 -22.01 -33.93
CA LEU A 13 -22.90 -22.14 -32.50
C LEU A 13 -22.33 -20.83 -31.98
N THR A 14 -23.16 -19.93 -31.49
CA THR A 14 -22.70 -19.01 -30.46
C THR A 14 -22.52 -19.86 -29.21
N VAL A 15 -21.37 -20.52 -29.14
CA VAL A 15 -20.66 -20.72 -27.88
C VAL A 15 -20.44 -19.30 -27.37
N GLY A 16 -21.46 -18.76 -26.71
CA GLY A 16 -21.28 -17.70 -25.74
C GLY A 16 -20.40 -18.33 -24.69
N CYS A 17 -19.10 -18.17 -24.87
CA CYS A 17 -18.12 -18.42 -23.86
C CYS A 17 -18.57 -17.57 -22.67
N GLU A 18 -19.28 -18.18 -21.72
CA GLU A 18 -19.19 -17.74 -20.33
C GLU A 18 -17.70 -17.79 -20.03
N SER A 19 -17.03 -16.67 -20.26
CA SER A 19 -15.67 -16.45 -19.80
C SER A 19 -15.76 -16.52 -18.29
N ALA A 20 -15.51 -17.73 -17.80
CA ALA A 20 -15.28 -18.05 -16.42
C ALA A 20 -14.03 -17.29 -15.95
N HIS A 21 -14.19 -16.00 -15.69
CA HIS A 21 -13.43 -15.32 -14.65
C HIS A 21 -14.22 -15.43 -13.34
N LYS A 22 -14.51 -16.66 -12.94
CA LYS A 22 -14.54 -16.99 -11.51
C LYS A 22 -13.08 -17.09 -11.09
N THR A 23 -12.42 -15.95 -10.95
CA THR A 23 -11.29 -15.87 -10.03
C THR A 23 -11.80 -16.37 -8.70
N SER A 24 -11.11 -17.35 -8.15
CA SER A 24 -11.37 -17.99 -6.86
C SER A 24 -11.17 -16.99 -5.71
N SER A 25 -11.90 -15.87 -5.67
CA SER A 25 -11.85 -14.88 -4.59
C SER A 25 -12.57 -15.34 -3.32
N ASP A 26 -13.32 -16.45 -3.38
CA ASP A 26 -14.03 -17.03 -2.24
C ASP A 26 -13.11 -17.70 -1.18
N LYS A 27 -11.80 -17.81 -1.44
CA LYS A 27 -10.89 -18.60 -0.60
C LYS A 27 -10.03 -17.80 0.38
N ILE A 28 -9.98 -16.48 0.28
CA ILE A 28 -9.16 -15.64 1.16
C ILE A 28 -10.09 -14.64 1.85
N LYS A 29 -10.43 -14.93 3.11
CA LYS A 29 -11.32 -14.07 3.91
C LYS A 29 -10.48 -13.19 4.82
N PRO A 30 -10.85 -11.91 4.99
CA PRO A 30 -10.30 -11.10 6.06
C PRO A 30 -10.45 -11.83 7.40
N GLN A 31 -9.38 -11.82 8.19
CA GLN A 31 -9.31 -12.37 9.53
C GLN A 31 -9.11 -11.23 10.53
N ALA A 32 -9.48 -11.48 11.79
CA ALA A 32 -9.11 -10.59 12.88
C ALA A 32 -7.60 -10.30 12.88
N PHE A 33 -7.24 -9.02 13.00
CA PHE A 33 -5.86 -8.57 12.96
C PHE A 33 -5.06 -9.16 14.14
N PRO A 34 -3.99 -9.94 13.90
CA PRO A 34 -3.19 -10.50 14.98
C PRO A 34 -2.52 -9.39 15.81
N LYS A 35 -2.73 -9.37 17.12
CA LYS A 35 -2.14 -8.37 18.03
C LYS A 35 -0.61 -8.28 17.94
N VAL A 36 0.04 -9.39 17.55
CA VAL A 36 1.49 -9.47 17.35
C VAL A 36 1.99 -8.62 16.15
N LEU A 37 1.11 -8.27 15.20
CA LEU A 37 1.40 -7.35 14.12
C LEU A 37 1.43 -5.88 14.56
N ALA A 38 0.88 -5.56 15.75
CA ALA A 38 0.78 -4.21 16.30
C ALA A 38 2.13 -3.65 16.76
N ALA A 39 3.03 -3.44 15.81
CA ALA A 39 4.41 -3.05 15.99
C ALA A 39 4.78 -1.97 14.97
N VAL A 40 5.99 -1.43 15.11
CA VAL A 40 6.61 -0.66 14.04
C VAL A 40 7.24 -1.65 13.06
N TRP A 41 6.99 -1.46 11.77
CA TRP A 41 7.57 -2.22 10.68
C TRP A 41 8.40 -1.26 9.82
N GLU A 42 9.63 -1.62 9.54
CA GLU A 42 10.59 -0.77 8.83
C GLU A 42 11.22 -1.53 7.65
N GLY A 43 11.30 -0.90 6.49
CA GLY A 43 11.90 -1.48 5.30
C GLY A 43 12.46 -0.42 4.36
N TYR A 44 13.33 -0.85 3.45
CA TYR A 44 13.94 0.03 2.46
C TYR A 44 13.76 -0.56 1.07
N TYR A 45 13.46 0.30 0.10
CA TYR A 45 13.54 -0.01 -1.31
C TYR A 45 14.41 1.05 -2.00
N SER A 46 15.61 0.66 -2.44
CA SER A 46 16.64 1.62 -2.83
C SER A 46 16.87 2.64 -1.70
N GLU A 47 16.73 3.94 -1.97
CA GLU A 47 16.89 5.02 -0.99
C GLU A 47 15.59 5.37 -0.24
N LEU A 48 14.47 4.73 -0.59
CA LEU A 48 13.17 5.03 -0.01
C LEU A 48 12.95 4.23 1.27
N HIS A 49 12.59 4.95 2.33
CA HIS A 49 12.44 4.40 3.67
C HIS A 49 10.97 4.32 4.07
N TRP A 50 10.49 3.09 4.23
CA TRP A 50 9.16 2.78 4.75
C TRP A 50 9.21 2.56 6.25
N VAL A 51 8.33 3.24 6.98
CA VAL A 51 8.02 2.92 8.38
C VAL A 51 6.52 2.91 8.56
N ILE A 52 5.95 1.89 9.19
CA ILE A 52 4.51 1.79 9.47
C ILE A 52 4.31 1.32 10.90
N LYS A 53 3.46 2.01 11.65
CA LYS A 53 3.04 1.59 12.99
C LYS A 53 1.60 1.10 12.95
N PHE A 54 1.41 -0.19 13.22
CA PHE A 54 0.07 -0.77 13.41
C PHE A 54 -0.37 -0.72 14.87
N THR A 55 -1.68 -0.53 15.08
CA THR A 55 -2.36 -0.63 16.36
C THR A 55 -2.92 -2.04 16.60
N PRO A 56 -3.23 -2.43 17.85
CA PRO A 56 -3.73 -3.77 18.19
C PRO A 56 -5.04 -4.20 17.54
N ASP A 57 -5.84 -3.24 17.05
CA ASP A 57 -7.11 -3.43 16.35
C ASP A 57 -6.96 -3.47 14.81
N GLY A 58 -5.74 -3.34 14.29
CA GLY A 58 -5.46 -3.36 12.86
C GLY A 58 -5.52 -2.00 12.18
N GLY A 59 -5.62 -0.91 12.94
CA GLY A 59 -5.41 0.44 12.43
C GLY A 59 -3.94 0.72 12.11
N ILE A 60 -3.71 1.78 11.34
CA ILE A 60 -2.39 2.37 11.11
C ILE A 60 -2.33 3.68 11.89
N GLU A 61 -1.42 3.77 12.86
CA GLU A 61 -1.24 4.95 13.71
C GLU A 61 -0.50 6.05 12.96
N TYR A 62 0.61 5.69 12.33
CA TYR A 62 1.41 6.55 11.48
C TYR A 62 2.20 5.74 10.46
N ALA A 63 2.62 6.41 9.40
CA ALA A 63 3.60 5.90 8.45
C ALA A 63 4.54 7.01 7.98
N ARG A 64 5.78 6.63 7.67
CA ARG A 64 6.65 7.38 6.76
C ARG A 64 6.40 6.79 5.38
N ILE A 65 5.51 7.44 4.64
CA ILE A 65 5.26 7.10 3.24
C ILE A 65 6.40 7.68 2.38
N PRO A 66 6.79 7.00 1.28
CA PRO A 66 7.66 7.57 0.27
C PRO A 66 7.15 8.96 -0.17
N PHE A 67 8.06 9.85 -0.54
CA PHE A 67 7.79 11.24 -0.97
C PHE A 67 7.40 12.24 0.14
N ALA A 68 6.80 11.81 1.25
CA ALA A 68 6.61 12.71 2.40
C ALA A 68 7.89 12.90 3.22
N ASP A 69 8.74 11.87 3.25
CA ASP A 69 9.98 11.73 4.03
C ASP A 69 9.84 11.90 5.56
N GLU A 70 8.61 12.11 6.03
CA GLU A 70 8.24 12.42 7.40
C GLU A 70 7.08 11.55 7.86
N PHE A 71 6.86 11.48 9.18
CA PHE A 71 5.77 10.70 9.76
C PHE A 71 4.43 11.44 9.68
N VAL A 72 3.45 10.80 9.06
CA VAL A 72 2.07 11.28 8.97
C VAL A 72 1.10 10.19 9.41
N GLY A 73 -0.11 10.58 9.84
CA GLY A 73 -1.17 9.66 10.26
C GLY A 73 -2.32 9.62 9.25
N PRO A 74 -3.33 8.76 9.43
CA PRO A 74 -4.53 8.76 8.59
C PRO A 74 -5.37 10.04 8.81
N ASN A 75 -6.04 10.51 7.77
CA ASN A 75 -6.92 11.70 7.78
C ASN A 75 -6.26 12.95 8.37
N SER A 76 -4.98 13.18 8.07
CA SER A 76 -4.18 14.25 8.67
C SER A 76 -3.71 15.27 7.63
N VAL A 77 -3.32 16.44 8.12
CA VAL A 77 -2.57 17.45 7.36
C VAL A 77 -1.34 17.80 8.17
N ALA A 78 -0.17 17.71 7.56
CA ALA A 78 1.10 18.06 8.19
C ALA A 78 1.90 18.99 7.28
N THR A 79 2.66 19.89 7.88
CA THR A 79 3.57 20.79 7.19
C THR A 79 4.96 20.64 7.80
N PHE A 80 5.95 20.33 6.97
CA PHE A 80 7.33 20.11 7.38
C PHE A 80 8.23 21.18 6.78
N PRO A 81 9.18 21.73 7.54
CA PRO A 81 10.18 22.63 6.99
C PRO A 81 11.12 21.86 6.05
N MET A 82 11.47 22.45 4.92
CA MET A 82 12.50 21.94 4.02
C MET A 82 13.75 22.81 4.06
N GLN A 83 14.85 22.32 3.50
CA GLN A 83 16.06 23.11 3.36
C GLN A 83 15.84 24.32 2.44
N GLY A 84 16.31 25.50 2.87
CA GLY A 84 16.14 26.78 2.17
C GLY A 84 15.08 27.68 2.83
N ASP A 85 15.17 28.99 2.57
CA ASP A 85 14.29 29.97 3.20
C ASP A 85 12.84 29.76 2.77
N ASN A 86 11.94 29.59 3.74
CA ASN A 86 10.48 29.46 3.57
C ASN A 86 9.99 28.28 2.72
N ASN A 87 10.83 27.27 2.48
CA ASN A 87 10.40 26.04 1.79
C ASN A 87 9.71 25.09 2.77
N THR A 88 8.58 24.52 2.34
CA THR A 88 7.83 23.53 3.14
C THR A 88 7.35 22.38 2.28
N THR A 89 7.23 21.20 2.90
CA THR A 89 6.42 20.11 2.38
C THR A 89 5.07 20.13 3.07
N VAL A 90 3.97 20.13 2.33
CA VAL A 90 2.61 19.90 2.86
C VAL A 90 2.17 18.50 2.47
N VAL A 91 1.73 17.73 3.45
CA VAL A 91 1.22 16.36 3.25
C VAL A 91 -0.20 16.28 3.79
N LYS A 92 -1.14 15.89 2.95
CA LYS A 92 -2.53 15.58 3.31
C LYS A 92 -2.83 14.13 3.00
N THR A 93 -3.18 13.39 4.03
CA THR A 93 -3.52 11.96 3.94
C THR A 93 -5.02 11.77 4.09
N GLY A 94 -5.51 10.68 3.51
CA GLY A 94 -6.90 10.27 3.61
C GLY A 94 -7.06 9.03 4.46
N ARG A 95 -7.97 8.16 4.05
CA ARG A 95 -8.27 6.93 4.78
C ARG A 95 -7.14 5.92 4.57
N TRP A 96 -6.67 5.34 5.66
CA TRP A 96 -5.74 4.22 5.62
C TRP A 96 -6.38 2.96 6.19
N VAL A 97 -6.07 1.82 5.59
CA VAL A 97 -6.61 0.52 5.97
C VAL A 97 -5.50 -0.52 5.98
N ALA A 98 -5.58 -1.45 6.92
CA ALA A 98 -4.83 -2.69 6.89
C ALA A 98 -5.78 -3.88 6.99
N GLU A 99 -5.56 -4.89 6.16
CA GLU A 99 -6.31 -6.14 6.17
C GLU A 99 -5.34 -7.31 6.30
N TYR A 100 -5.64 -8.21 7.24
CA TYR A 100 -4.91 -9.46 7.40
C TYR A 100 -5.79 -10.62 6.96
N TYR A 101 -5.23 -11.53 6.19
CA TYR A 101 -5.95 -12.63 5.60
C TYR A 101 -5.52 -13.97 6.17
N SER A 102 -6.41 -14.96 6.08
CA SER A 102 -6.22 -16.30 6.66
C SER A 102 -5.00 -17.07 6.13
N ASP A 103 -4.45 -16.66 4.99
CA ASP A 103 -3.27 -17.26 4.39
C ASP A 103 -1.95 -16.60 4.84
N GLY A 104 -2.01 -15.65 5.78
CA GLY A 104 -0.85 -14.91 6.28
C GLY A 104 -0.49 -13.67 5.47
N THR A 105 -1.34 -13.27 4.52
CA THR A 105 -1.15 -12.03 3.76
C THR A 105 -1.56 -10.83 4.61
N LEU A 106 -0.72 -9.81 4.66
CA LEU A 106 -1.04 -8.46 5.13
C LEU A 106 -1.08 -7.53 3.93
N ALA A 107 -2.18 -6.79 3.79
CA ALA A 107 -2.37 -5.76 2.78
C ALA A 107 -2.63 -4.41 3.45
N THR A 108 -2.01 -3.36 2.95
CA THR A 108 -2.32 -1.98 3.35
C THR A 108 -2.72 -1.15 2.15
N GLU A 109 -3.67 -0.24 2.37
CA GLU A 109 -4.08 0.81 1.44
C GLU A 109 -3.93 2.14 2.16
N MET A 110 -3.07 3.04 1.66
CA MET A 110 -2.81 4.34 2.28
C MET A 110 -3.06 5.46 1.27
N GLU A 111 -4.20 6.12 1.42
CA GLU A 111 -4.57 7.28 0.60
C GLU A 111 -3.70 8.50 0.94
N VAL A 112 -3.11 9.06 -0.12
CA VAL A 112 -2.38 10.33 -0.14
C VAL A 112 -3.20 11.30 -1.00
N ILE A 113 -4.00 12.13 -0.32
CA ILE A 113 -4.87 13.10 -0.99
C ILE A 113 -4.03 14.12 -1.77
N TYR A 114 -2.92 14.57 -1.17
CA TYR A 114 -2.00 15.51 -1.79
C TYR A 114 -0.68 15.60 -1.02
N ILE A 115 0.44 15.61 -1.73
CA ILE A 115 1.76 16.07 -1.27
C ILE A 115 2.15 17.25 -2.14
N ASP A 116 2.72 18.27 -1.51
CA ASP A 116 3.33 19.43 -2.12
C ASP A 116 4.71 19.64 -1.53
N ALA A 117 5.74 19.58 -2.34
CA ALA A 117 7.11 19.76 -1.89
C ALA A 117 7.84 20.78 -2.77
N MET A 118 8.48 21.75 -2.13
CA MET A 118 9.42 22.62 -2.84
C MET A 118 10.78 21.93 -2.96
N THR A 119 11.31 21.84 -4.17
CA THR A 119 12.61 21.23 -4.46
C THR A 119 13.56 22.28 -5.05
N PRO A 120 14.89 22.02 -5.10
CA PRO A 120 15.84 22.93 -5.73
C PRO A 120 15.56 23.24 -7.21
N VAL A 121 14.80 22.38 -7.90
CA VAL A 121 14.52 22.50 -9.34
C VAL A 121 13.09 22.96 -9.64
N GLY A 122 12.26 23.18 -8.61
CA GLY A 122 10.86 23.55 -8.76
C GLY A 122 9.96 22.89 -7.73
N ARG A 123 8.66 22.87 -7.99
CA ARG A 123 7.64 22.28 -7.10
C ARG A 123 7.28 20.88 -7.57
N MET A 124 7.22 19.92 -6.65
CA MET A 124 6.73 18.57 -6.89
C MET A 124 5.40 18.36 -6.17
N GLU A 125 4.44 17.78 -6.86
CA GLU A 125 3.14 17.43 -6.29
C GLU A 125 2.82 15.97 -6.57
N MET A 126 2.17 15.32 -5.62
CA MET A 126 1.75 13.93 -5.75
C MET A 126 0.36 13.74 -5.14
N LYS A 127 -0.45 12.89 -5.75
CA LYS A 127 -1.68 12.36 -5.16
C LYS A 127 -1.82 10.90 -5.59
N GLY A 128 -2.36 10.06 -4.73
CA GLY A 128 -2.54 8.65 -5.07
C GLY A 128 -2.76 7.79 -3.84
N THR A 129 -2.65 6.49 -4.06
CA THR A 129 -2.78 5.48 -3.02
C THR A 129 -1.56 4.58 -3.05
N GLU A 130 -0.94 4.41 -1.89
CA GLU A 130 0.16 3.50 -1.70
C GLU A 130 -0.36 2.15 -1.20
N TYR A 131 0.10 1.07 -1.82
CA TYR A 131 -0.25 -0.30 -1.44
C TYR A 131 0.98 -1.09 -1.05
N LEU A 132 0.90 -1.84 0.04
CA LEU A 132 1.87 -2.88 0.40
C LEU A 132 1.11 -4.17 0.62
N ILE A 133 1.43 -5.19 -0.16
CA ILE A 133 0.72 -6.47 -0.11
C ILE A 133 1.73 -7.61 -0.09
N GLY A 134 1.66 -8.48 0.92
CA GLY A 134 2.48 -9.68 0.92
C GLY A 134 2.44 -10.49 2.20
N LYS A 135 3.32 -11.47 2.30
CA LYS A 135 3.30 -12.49 3.37
C LYS A 135 4.03 -12.01 4.60
N VAL A 136 3.42 -12.24 5.76
CA VAL A 136 4.08 -12.03 7.04
C VAL A 136 4.55 -13.36 7.62
N ASP A 137 5.85 -13.45 7.88
CA ASP A 137 6.44 -14.48 8.74
C ASP A 137 6.53 -13.90 10.16
N LEU A 138 5.52 -14.22 10.98
CA LEU A 138 5.37 -13.71 12.34
C LEU A 138 6.51 -14.15 13.27
N ASP A 139 7.04 -15.34 13.05
CA ASP A 139 8.11 -15.94 13.85
C ASP A 139 9.43 -15.22 13.60
N LYS A 140 9.72 -14.90 12.33
CA LYS A 140 10.90 -14.12 11.95
C LYS A 140 10.71 -12.62 12.12
N GLY A 141 9.47 -12.14 12.26
CA GLY A 141 9.17 -10.71 12.28
C GLY A 141 9.48 -10.05 10.93
N ILE A 142 9.19 -10.74 9.84
CA ILE A 142 9.46 -10.31 8.46
C ILE A 142 8.14 -10.20 7.71
N TRP A 143 7.99 -9.14 6.93
CA TRP A 143 6.90 -8.94 5.99
C TRP A 143 7.49 -8.69 4.61
N ASP A 144 7.42 -9.71 3.76
CA ASP A 144 7.85 -9.63 2.36
C ASP A 144 6.65 -9.18 1.52
N ALA A 145 6.69 -7.92 1.10
CA ALA A 145 5.62 -7.23 0.41
C ALA A 145 6.01 -6.82 -1.00
N VAL A 146 5.00 -6.59 -1.83
CA VAL A 146 5.11 -5.82 -3.07
C VAL A 146 4.50 -4.45 -2.81
N TRP A 147 5.29 -3.41 -3.07
CA TRP A 147 4.86 -2.03 -3.02
C TRP A 147 4.41 -1.57 -4.41
N THR A 148 3.20 -1.03 -4.51
CA THR A 148 2.69 -0.38 -5.73
C THR A 148 2.09 0.98 -5.40
N THR A 149 2.21 1.92 -6.33
CA THR A 149 1.56 3.23 -6.23
C THR A 149 0.55 3.40 -7.36
N ASP A 150 -0.69 3.72 -7.01
CA ASP A 150 -1.69 4.23 -7.95
C ASP A 150 -1.82 5.73 -7.75
N GLY A 151 -1.11 6.52 -8.56
CA GLY A 151 -0.98 7.94 -8.33
C GLY A 151 -0.54 8.74 -9.54
N ASN A 152 -0.72 10.05 -9.42
CA ASN A 152 -0.28 11.03 -10.41
C ASN A 152 0.75 11.95 -9.77
N TYR A 153 1.76 12.29 -10.56
CA TYR A 153 2.85 13.14 -10.15
C TYR A 153 2.90 14.36 -11.06
N TYR A 154 3.17 15.51 -10.48
CA TYR A 154 3.31 16.75 -11.22
C TYR A 154 4.59 17.45 -10.82
N ILE A 155 5.23 18.07 -11.79
CA ILE A 155 6.38 18.94 -11.58
C ILE A 155 6.08 20.31 -12.16
N THR A 156 6.44 21.35 -11.42
CA THR A 156 6.47 22.73 -11.92
C THR A 156 7.90 23.22 -11.81
N PRO A 157 8.72 23.06 -12.86
CA PRO A 157 10.07 23.61 -12.89
C PRO A 157 10.06 25.14 -12.72
N LEU A 158 11.16 25.71 -12.26
CA LEU A 158 11.24 27.15 -12.04
C LEU A 158 11.04 27.94 -13.35
N GLY A 159 9.99 28.77 -13.38
CA GLY A 159 9.67 29.61 -14.53
C GLY A 159 8.96 28.87 -15.68
N GLU A 160 8.57 27.62 -15.47
CA GLU A 160 7.87 26.80 -16.46
C GLU A 160 6.44 26.46 -16.01
N GLU A 161 5.66 25.90 -16.93
CA GLU A 161 4.31 25.43 -16.65
C GLU A 161 4.31 24.09 -15.91
N ARG A 162 3.29 23.91 -15.08
CA ARG A 162 3.03 22.66 -14.38
C ARG A 162 2.76 21.54 -15.36
N THR A 163 3.54 20.48 -15.27
CA THR A 163 3.47 19.31 -16.16
C THR A 163 3.21 18.05 -15.35
N GLU A 164 2.30 17.20 -15.83
CA GLU A 164 2.09 15.85 -15.31
C GLU A 164 3.21 14.94 -15.80
N LEU A 165 3.85 14.21 -14.89
CA LEU A 165 4.85 13.22 -15.26
C LEU A 165 4.14 12.00 -15.85
N PRO A 166 4.72 11.37 -16.90
CA PRO A 166 4.12 10.19 -17.50
C PRO A 166 3.99 9.08 -16.46
N TYR A 167 2.80 8.47 -16.41
CA TYR A 167 2.56 7.27 -15.62
C TYR A 167 3.24 6.08 -16.31
N GLU A 168 4.23 5.50 -15.66
CA GLU A 168 4.78 4.20 -16.04
C GLU A 168 4.09 3.12 -15.22
N TYR A 169 3.52 2.13 -15.91
CA TYR A 169 2.93 0.97 -15.25
C TYR A 169 4.03 0.23 -14.47
N ASP A 170 3.86 0.14 -13.16
CA ASP A 170 4.79 -0.51 -12.24
C ASP A 170 4.23 -1.88 -11.84
N ASP A 171 4.95 -2.96 -12.21
CA ASP A 171 4.65 -4.33 -11.76
C ASP A 171 4.83 -4.50 -10.24
N GLY A 172 5.31 -3.44 -9.56
CA GLY A 172 5.48 -3.36 -8.13
C GLY A 172 6.91 -3.62 -7.71
N LYS A 173 7.27 -3.03 -6.56
CA LYS A 173 8.61 -3.01 -6.00
C LYS A 173 8.67 -4.00 -4.84
N PRO A 174 9.41 -5.11 -4.93
CA PRO A 174 9.54 -6.03 -3.82
C PRO A 174 10.28 -5.34 -2.67
N ILE A 175 9.69 -5.36 -1.48
CA ILE A 175 10.24 -4.75 -0.26
C ILE A 175 10.07 -5.70 0.92
N THR A 176 11.13 -5.82 1.72
CA THR A 176 11.09 -6.56 2.98
C THR A 176 11.02 -5.57 4.13
N LEU A 177 9.93 -5.61 4.90
CA LEU A 177 9.80 -4.88 6.15
C LEU A 177 10.12 -5.79 7.33
N LYS A 178 10.83 -5.25 8.32
CA LYS A 178 11.20 -5.93 9.56
C LYS A 178 10.43 -5.33 10.72
N ARG A 179 9.89 -6.20 11.56
CA ARG A 179 9.28 -5.80 12.82
C ARG A 179 10.35 -5.27 13.76
N MET A 180 10.21 -4.02 14.17
CA MET A 180 11.11 -3.39 15.13
C MET A 180 10.75 -3.83 16.54
N VAL A 181 11.65 -4.57 17.18
CA VAL A 181 11.55 -4.93 18.59
C VAL A 181 12.21 -3.84 19.41
N ARG A 182 11.43 -3.12 20.23
CA ARG A 182 11.98 -2.15 21.19
C ARG A 182 12.81 -2.88 22.25
N LYS A 183 14.06 -2.46 22.46
CA LYS A 183 15.01 -3.09 23.40
C LYS A 183 14.50 -3.09 24.86
N ASP A 184 13.60 -2.18 25.17
CA ASP A 184 12.88 -1.95 26.42
C ASP A 184 11.65 -2.86 26.62
N SER A 185 11.29 -3.69 25.64
CA SER A 185 10.15 -4.62 25.72
C SER A 185 10.51 -6.05 26.16
N ILE A 186 11.77 -6.32 26.49
CA ILE A 186 12.17 -7.60 27.10
C ILE A 186 12.21 -7.43 28.62
N SER A 187 11.06 -7.61 29.27
CA SER A 187 10.99 -8.02 30.67
C SER A 187 10.30 -9.37 30.78
N ILE A 188 10.94 -10.39 30.22
CA ILE A 188 10.63 -11.77 30.62
C ILE A 188 11.52 -12.03 31.83
N ASN A 189 10.94 -11.96 33.04
CA ASN A 189 11.56 -12.47 34.25
C ASN A 189 11.38 -14.00 34.23
N PRO A 190 12.43 -14.81 34.00
CA PRO A 190 12.31 -16.26 33.98
C PRO A 190 12.96 -16.81 35.24
N SER A 191 12.37 -16.58 36.41
CA SER A 191 12.62 -17.38 37.63
C SER A 191 11.93 -16.75 38.83
N GLU A 192 10.71 -17.18 39.15
CA GLU A 192 10.32 -17.41 40.55
C GLU A 192 9.42 -18.63 40.56
N ASN A 193 10.06 -19.80 40.50
CA ASN A 193 9.58 -20.96 41.23
C ASN A 193 10.82 -21.59 41.87
N PRO A 194 10.91 -21.50 43.20
CA PRO A 194 11.26 -22.69 43.94
C PRO A 194 10.23 -22.94 45.05
N ASP A 195 9.72 -24.17 45.01
CA ASP A 195 9.20 -25.02 46.10
C ASP A 195 8.41 -24.39 47.27
#